data_AF-A0A936GSZ6-F1
#
_entry.id   AF-A0A936GSZ6-F1
#
_cell.length_a   1.000
_cell.length_b   1.000
_cell.length_c   1.000
_cell.angle_alpha   90.00
_cell.angle_beta   90.00
_cell.angle_gamma   90.00
#
_symmetry.space_group_name_H-M   'P 1'
#
loop_
_entity.id
_entity.type
_entity.pdbx_description
1 polymer ?
#
loop_
_entity_poly.entity_id
_entity_poly.type
_entity_poly.pdbx_seq_one_letter_code
_entity_poly.pdbx_strand_id
1 'polypeptide(L)'
;MDQKRTQAKFADFEIDIDQGVFHKNGTQLRLRPKELAVLWLLVQQAGQLVSKEQIIKAVWNGYSTSDESIARCISVVKARMRLASSGSEQLIKTEYGRGYRFVGKVLFSRERKSTNEKSRTTISPTTLGEIASEEILTCNTETTVFEAASLLSGSQKSAILILQEQKPIGIWTEADALNLDLNHPAVLEINMAEVMQTPVVSLEAEKPITDAVAIMRSKGIRHLVVVDNEGKARGVISQSDIIYTHGVESFMTVKDVNSIAFRRPFVIRKNVPVAELVLQMRQQHTDILIIDLANRPLFSFTERDLIDLIANKCLNVLIGNLDFPPLVTIKEDTSILVARQLMDIKKIKHLAVLDYKGDFTKILSLSDILADIEHSYVQLIEEILEHNKVASENDGYTQLLASAMQQTAGMMIISDQHGDIKYVNESFEIVTGYKLEEIKDKNPRFLSSGIIPKSVFRHMWETLMSGKTWKGELCNKKKSGEKFWVLSSITPIVNDVGVIHHFIAVEEDISERKEVEIRLREIEQRFYEMIDHSLIMIWESDPNGKVSYLNDYWLKFTGRQFKDEKVTAGRSIFILMI
;
A
#
# COMPACT_ATOMS: atom_id res chain seq x y z
N MET A 1 17.05 -21.73 7.67
CA MET A 1 16.97 -22.31 9.03
C MET A 1 17.70 -21.41 10.01
N ASP A 2 16.95 -20.63 10.77
CA ASP A 2 17.31 -20.32 12.16
C ASP A 2 15.97 -20.25 12.88
N GLN A 3 15.70 -21.24 13.72
CA GLN A 3 14.39 -21.45 14.35
C GLN A 3 14.01 -20.19 15.15
N LYS A 4 12.78 -19.67 14.97
CA LYS A 4 12.24 -18.56 15.79
C LYS A 4 12.31 -19.00 17.25
N ARG A 5 13.29 -18.48 17.98
CA ARG A 5 13.39 -18.61 19.43
C ARG A 5 12.31 -17.68 19.98
N THR A 6 11.20 -18.21 20.48
CA THR A 6 10.12 -17.42 21.09
C THR A 6 10.24 -17.36 22.61
N GLN A 7 11.09 -18.22 23.18
CA GLN A 7 11.29 -18.35 24.61
C GLN A 7 12.78 -18.40 24.94
N ALA A 8 13.15 -17.77 26.05
CA ALA A 8 14.48 -17.87 26.60
C ALA A 8 14.45 -17.92 28.13
N LYS A 9 15.42 -18.63 28.71
CA LYS A 9 15.66 -18.68 30.16
C LYS A 9 17.00 -18.03 30.46
N PHE A 10 17.04 -17.12 31.43
CA PHE A 10 18.26 -16.49 31.88
C PHE A 10 18.20 -16.26 33.38
N ALA A 11 19.28 -16.59 34.11
CA ALA A 11 19.28 -16.58 35.58
C ALA A 11 18.06 -17.32 36.16
N ASP A 12 17.19 -16.60 36.88
CA ASP A 12 15.93 -17.10 37.45
C ASP A 12 14.69 -16.60 36.72
N PHE A 13 14.85 -16.14 35.48
CA PHE A 13 13.79 -15.60 34.64
C PHE A 13 13.55 -16.47 33.41
N GLU A 14 12.29 -16.51 33.00
CA GLU A 14 11.80 -17.07 31.76
C GLU A 14 11.08 -15.94 31.00
N ILE A 15 11.51 -15.66 29.78
CA ILE A 15 10.90 -14.68 28.90
C ILE A 15 10.22 -15.41 27.75
N ASP A 16 8.94 -15.12 27.57
CA ASP A 16 8.12 -15.50 26.43
C ASP A 16 7.59 -14.21 25.81
N ILE A 17 7.74 -14.06 24.49
CA ILE A 17 7.37 -12.80 23.81
C ILE A 17 5.85 -12.57 23.85
N ASP A 18 5.06 -13.65 23.87
CA ASP A 18 3.59 -13.60 23.84
C ASP A 18 3.00 -13.57 25.25
N GLN A 19 3.68 -14.19 26.23
CA GLN A 19 3.18 -14.31 27.61
C GLN A 19 3.86 -13.37 28.62
N GLY A 20 5.00 -12.78 28.28
CA GLY A 20 5.77 -11.85 29.12
C GLY A 20 6.93 -12.50 29.88
N VAL A 21 7.43 -11.83 30.92
CA VAL A 21 8.60 -12.29 31.71
C VAL A 21 8.16 -12.79 33.07
N PHE A 22 8.61 -13.99 33.44
CA PHE A 22 8.28 -14.66 34.69
C PHE A 22 9.54 -14.98 35.46
N HIS A 23 9.52 -14.75 36.77
CA HIS A 23 10.55 -15.26 37.68
C HIS A 23 10.19 -16.69 38.12
N LYS A 24 11.20 -17.53 38.43
CA LYS A 24 11.03 -18.95 38.82
C LYS A 24 10.08 -19.19 40.00
N ASN A 25 9.83 -18.19 40.84
CA ASN A 25 8.85 -18.25 41.93
C ASN A 25 7.40 -17.96 41.50
N GLY A 26 7.13 -17.85 40.19
CA GLY A 26 5.81 -17.56 39.62
C GLY A 26 5.46 -16.07 39.55
N THR A 27 6.36 -15.16 39.97
CA THR A 27 6.09 -13.72 39.91
C THR A 27 6.28 -13.20 38.48
N GLN A 28 5.23 -12.66 37.87
CA GLN A 28 5.32 -12.01 36.57
C GLN A 28 5.90 -10.59 36.69
N LEU A 29 6.89 -10.27 35.86
CA LEU A 29 7.43 -8.93 35.73
C LEU A 29 6.50 -8.11 34.84
N ARG A 30 5.79 -7.16 35.45
CA ARG A 30 4.95 -6.20 34.71
C ARG A 30 5.83 -5.22 33.93
N LEU A 31 6.15 -5.60 32.70
CA LEU A 31 6.84 -4.77 31.71
C LEU A 31 5.83 -4.31 30.64
N ARG A 32 5.93 -3.05 30.24
CA ARG A 32 5.19 -2.55 29.07
C ARG A 32 5.74 -3.18 27.78
N PRO A 33 4.98 -3.20 26.66
CA PRO A 33 5.44 -3.82 25.41
C PRO A 33 6.82 -3.36 24.94
N LYS A 34 7.13 -2.05 25.09
CA LYS A 34 8.45 -1.50 24.75
C LYS A 34 9.56 -1.98 25.68
N GLU A 35 9.29 -2.09 26.98
CA GLU A 35 10.26 -2.58 27.98
C GLU A 35 10.55 -4.07 27.78
N LEU A 36 9.52 -4.86 27.44
CA LEU A 36 9.64 -6.27 27.07
C LEU A 36 10.47 -6.44 25.80
N ALA A 37 10.18 -5.64 24.76
CA ALA A 37 10.91 -5.69 23.50
C ALA A 37 12.40 -5.29 23.65
N VAL A 38 12.71 -4.27 24.47
CA VAL A 38 14.11 -3.91 24.79
C VAL A 38 14.82 -5.05 25.52
N LEU A 39 14.19 -5.62 26.56
CA LEU A 39 14.79 -6.73 27.31
C LEU A 39 15.00 -7.96 26.42
N TRP A 40 14.02 -8.30 25.58
CA TRP A 40 14.10 -9.40 24.64
C TRP A 40 15.24 -9.22 23.62
N LEU A 41 15.38 -8.04 23.03
CA LEU A 41 16.47 -7.72 22.12
C LEU A 41 17.84 -7.90 22.78
N LEU A 42 17.99 -7.41 24.02
CA LEU A 42 19.22 -7.54 24.79
C LEU A 42 19.52 -9.01 25.13
N VAL A 43 18.51 -9.81 25.49
CA VAL A 43 18.65 -11.25 25.79
C VAL A 43 18.97 -12.06 24.54
N GLN A 44 18.38 -11.73 23.38
CA GLN A 44 18.70 -12.40 22.11
C GLN A 44 20.16 -12.19 21.69
N GLN A 45 20.71 -11.01 21.98
CA GLN A 45 22.08 -10.62 21.67
C GLN A 45 22.99 -10.71 22.90
N ALA A 46 22.71 -11.64 23.83
CA ALA A 46 23.50 -11.80 25.04
C ALA A 46 25.01 -11.95 24.73
N GLY A 47 25.82 -11.14 25.41
CA GLY A 47 27.26 -11.02 25.21
C GLY A 47 27.67 -9.98 24.15
N GLN A 48 26.76 -9.51 23.29
CA GLN A 48 27.04 -8.50 22.27
C GLN A 48 26.63 -7.09 22.71
N LEU A 49 27.33 -6.07 22.18
CA LEU A 49 26.93 -4.68 22.37
C LEU A 49 25.77 -4.37 21.42
N VAL A 50 24.64 -3.93 21.97
CA VAL A 50 23.48 -3.44 21.22
C VAL A 50 23.52 -1.91 21.22
N SER A 51 23.67 -1.31 20.04
CA SER A 51 23.72 0.15 19.91
C SER A 51 22.35 0.79 20.17
N LYS A 52 22.35 2.09 20.50
CA LYS A 52 21.11 2.84 20.70
C LYS A 52 20.24 2.84 19.43
N GLU A 53 20.87 2.99 18.26
CA GLU A 53 20.21 2.93 16.95
C GLU A 53 19.53 1.58 16.70
N GLN A 54 20.19 0.47 17.08
CA GLN A 54 19.58 -0.87 16.99
C GLN A 54 18.35 -1.00 17.89
N ILE A 55 18.39 -0.43 19.09
CA ILE A 55 17.25 -0.39 20.01
C ILE A 55 16.10 0.44 19.44
N ILE A 56 16.39 1.64 18.89
CA ILE A 56 15.38 2.51 18.25
C ILE A 56 14.74 1.79 17.06
N LYS A 57 15.55 1.19 16.20
CA LYS A 57 15.07 0.47 15.00
C LYS A 57 14.19 -0.73 15.37
N ALA A 58 14.59 -1.50 16.38
CA ALA A 58 13.89 -2.73 16.75
C ALA A 58 12.64 -2.52 17.62
N VAL A 59 12.62 -1.49 18.48
CA VAL A 59 11.53 -1.30 19.46
C VAL A 59 10.63 -0.11 19.10
N TRP A 60 11.16 0.88 18.40
CA TRP A 60 10.44 2.09 17.97
C TRP A 60 10.18 2.13 16.47
N ASN A 61 10.40 1.05 15.70
CA ASN A 61 10.13 0.99 14.25
C ASN A 61 10.69 2.18 13.44
N GLY A 62 11.78 2.80 13.90
CA GLY A 62 12.38 3.97 13.25
C GLY A 62 11.75 5.33 13.57
N TYR A 63 10.75 5.41 14.46
CA TYR A 63 10.28 6.70 14.99
C TYR A 63 11.37 7.39 15.82
N SER A 64 11.47 8.72 15.73
CA SER A 64 12.44 9.50 16.50
C SER A 64 12.18 9.30 18.00
N THR A 65 13.24 9.02 18.77
CA THR A 65 13.16 8.79 20.21
C THR A 65 14.45 9.25 20.85
N SER A 66 14.33 9.97 21.96
CA SER A 66 15.48 10.55 22.67
C SER A 66 16.27 9.48 23.43
N ASP A 67 17.58 9.72 23.57
CA ASP A 67 18.47 8.93 24.42
C ASP A 67 17.94 8.77 25.86
N GLU A 68 17.31 9.83 26.38
CA GLU A 68 16.70 9.84 27.71
C GLU A 68 15.54 8.83 27.81
N SER A 69 14.78 8.65 26.72
CA SER A 69 13.66 7.69 26.67
C SER A 69 14.14 6.25 26.68
N ILE A 70 15.24 5.95 25.98
CA ILE A 70 15.89 4.62 26.00
C ILE A 70 16.48 4.35 27.39
N ALA A 71 17.17 5.33 27.96
CA ALA A 71 17.75 5.22 29.30
C ALA A 71 16.67 5.02 30.37
N ARG A 72 15.52 5.71 30.25
CA ARG A 72 14.36 5.54 31.14
C ARG A 72 13.76 4.14 31.00
N CYS A 73 13.58 3.64 29.78
CA CYS A 73 13.09 2.28 29.52
C CYS A 73 13.99 1.22 30.16
N ILE A 74 15.31 1.32 29.96
CA ILE A 74 16.28 0.38 30.54
C ILE A 74 16.37 0.50 32.06
N SER A 75 16.22 1.70 32.61
CA SER A 75 16.16 1.91 34.06
C SER A 75 14.92 1.23 34.67
N VAL A 76 13.77 1.28 33.98
CA VAL A 76 12.55 0.57 34.41
C VAL A 76 12.77 -0.94 34.37
N VAL A 77 13.32 -1.48 33.27
CA VAL A 77 13.63 -2.91 33.16
C VAL A 77 14.56 -3.36 34.30
N LYS A 78 15.67 -2.63 34.53
CA LYS A 78 16.61 -2.89 35.63
C LYS A 78 15.93 -2.87 37.00
N ALA A 79 15.11 -1.86 37.26
CA ALA A 79 14.39 -1.74 38.54
C ALA A 79 13.41 -2.91 38.75
N ARG A 80 12.68 -3.33 37.71
CA ARG A 80 11.74 -4.45 37.76
C ARG A 80 12.44 -5.79 37.97
N MET A 81 13.57 -5.99 37.32
CA MET A 81 14.41 -7.17 37.53
C MET A 81 14.94 -7.20 38.98
N ARG A 82 15.48 -6.09 39.48
CA ARG A 82 15.98 -5.96 40.86
C ARG A 82 14.92 -6.29 41.91
N LEU A 83 13.68 -5.85 41.70
CA LEU A 83 12.56 -6.11 42.61
C LEU A 83 12.19 -7.60 42.65
N ALA A 84 12.35 -8.32 41.54
CA ALA A 84 12.06 -9.75 41.46
C ALA A 84 13.21 -10.62 41.97
N SER A 85 14.46 -10.22 41.72
CA SER A 85 15.67 -10.90 42.19
C SER A 85 16.82 -9.89 42.33
N SER A 86 17.30 -9.68 43.55
CA SER A 86 18.35 -8.70 43.85
C SER A 86 19.65 -9.04 43.11
N GLY A 87 20.27 -8.05 42.46
CA GLY A 87 21.49 -8.22 41.68
C GLY A 87 21.26 -8.56 40.20
N SER A 88 20.03 -8.90 39.80
CA SER A 88 19.70 -9.18 38.39
C SER A 88 19.75 -7.94 37.50
N GLU A 89 19.67 -6.72 38.05
CA GLU A 89 19.86 -5.48 37.30
C GLU A 89 21.27 -5.34 36.70
N GLN A 90 22.25 -6.04 37.27
CA GLN A 90 23.63 -6.06 36.79
C GLN A 90 23.81 -6.87 35.50
N LEU A 91 22.78 -7.65 35.12
CA LEU A 91 22.76 -8.39 33.85
C LEU A 91 22.71 -7.46 32.64
N ILE A 92 22.29 -6.20 32.80
CA ILE A 92 22.31 -5.18 31.74
C ILE A 92 23.40 -4.15 32.06
N LYS A 93 24.50 -4.16 31.31
CA LYS A 93 25.56 -3.15 31.43
C LYS A 93 25.32 -1.99 30.47
N THR A 94 25.53 -0.78 30.96
CA THR A 94 25.51 0.45 30.14
C THR A 94 26.94 0.73 29.68
N GLU A 95 27.14 0.88 28.38
CA GLU A 95 28.42 1.22 27.76
C GLU A 95 28.32 2.68 27.28
N TYR A 96 28.85 3.61 28.08
CA TYR A 96 28.65 5.06 27.91
C TYR A 96 28.92 5.52 26.47
N GLY A 97 27.92 6.19 25.88
CA GLY A 97 27.97 6.69 24.50
C GLY A 97 27.80 5.63 23.40
N ARG A 98 27.87 4.32 23.72
CA ARG A 98 27.89 3.24 22.71
C ARG A 98 26.63 2.36 22.70
N GLY A 99 25.99 2.14 23.85
CA GLY A 99 24.78 1.33 23.93
C GLY A 99 24.69 0.47 25.19
N TYR A 100 24.11 -0.71 25.08
CA TYR A 100 23.83 -1.60 26.20
C TYR A 100 24.21 -3.04 25.88
N ARG A 101 24.60 -3.81 26.90
CA ARG A 101 25.00 -5.21 26.76
C ARG A 101 24.33 -6.07 27.81
N PHE A 102 23.76 -7.19 27.40
CA PHE A 102 23.32 -8.22 28.34
C PHE A 102 24.46 -9.19 28.64
N VAL A 103 24.79 -9.39 29.90
CA VAL A 103 25.93 -10.23 30.35
C VAL A 103 25.51 -11.55 30.99
N GLY A 104 24.20 -11.84 31.06
CA GLY A 104 23.70 -13.11 31.58
C GLY A 104 23.84 -14.28 30.61
N LYS A 105 23.97 -15.51 31.14
CA LYS A 105 23.86 -16.75 30.35
C LYS A 105 22.40 -17.00 29.97
N VAL A 106 22.15 -17.30 28.69
CA VAL A 106 20.81 -17.48 28.12
C VAL A 106 20.67 -18.88 27.50
N LEU A 107 19.57 -19.57 27.80
CA LEU A 107 19.18 -20.86 27.23
C LEU A 107 17.89 -20.68 26.42
N PHE A 108 17.86 -21.16 25.18
CA PHE A 108 16.68 -21.09 24.31
C PHE A 108 16.05 -22.47 24.15
N SER A 109 14.72 -22.59 24.23
CA SER A 109 13.98 -23.83 23.91
C SER A 109 13.68 -23.92 22.40
N ARG A 110 13.68 -25.14 21.85
CA ARG A 110 13.34 -25.45 20.43
C ARG A 110 12.04 -26.27 20.39
N GLU A 111 11.10 -25.94 19.51
CA GLU A 111 10.00 -26.85 19.18
C GLU A 111 10.52 -28.14 18.51
N ARG A 112 10.04 -29.29 18.99
CA ARG A 112 10.18 -30.59 18.32
C ARG A 112 8.98 -30.79 17.38
N LYS A 113 9.23 -30.92 16.07
CA LYS A 113 8.35 -31.74 15.19
C LYS A 113 9.16 -32.89 14.62
N SER A 114 8.60 -34.08 14.79
CA SER A 114 9.14 -35.38 14.41
C SER A 114 9.12 -35.58 12.89
N THR A 115 10.28 -35.97 12.37
CA THR A 115 10.54 -36.92 11.27
C THR A 115 9.65 -36.94 10.02
N ASN A 116 10.35 -36.64 8.90
CA ASN A 116 10.32 -37.30 7.60
C ASN A 116 8.97 -37.50 6.90
N GLU A 117 8.64 -36.55 6.02
CA GLU A 117 8.32 -36.82 4.62
C GLU A 117 8.47 -35.53 3.82
N LYS A 118 8.89 -35.63 2.55
CA LYS A 118 9.03 -34.51 1.61
C LYS A 118 7.65 -33.88 1.35
N SER A 119 7.15 -33.02 2.24
CA SER A 119 5.97 -32.21 1.94
C SER A 119 6.39 -31.04 1.05
N ARG A 120 6.03 -31.12 -0.23
CA ARG A 120 5.77 -29.91 -1.03
C ARG A 120 4.84 -29.03 -0.18
N THR A 121 5.25 -27.79 0.08
CA THR A 121 4.40 -26.80 0.73
C THR A 121 3.26 -26.48 -0.23
N THR A 122 2.14 -27.19 -0.10
CA THR A 122 0.88 -26.81 -0.74
C THR A 122 0.42 -25.53 -0.05
N ILE A 123 0.32 -24.45 -0.82
CA ILE A 123 -0.14 -23.17 -0.31
C ILE A 123 -1.64 -23.14 -0.53
N SER A 124 -2.40 -22.88 0.53
CA SER A 124 -3.83 -22.61 0.40
C SER A 124 -3.99 -21.33 -0.41
N PRO A 125 -4.73 -21.35 -1.54
CA PRO A 125 -4.97 -20.14 -2.32
C PRO A 125 -5.64 -19.08 -1.45
N THR A 126 -5.26 -17.82 -1.63
CA THR A 126 -5.95 -16.69 -0.97
C THR A 126 -7.43 -16.79 -1.29
N THR A 127 -8.25 -16.80 -0.25
CA THR A 127 -9.70 -16.98 -0.36
C THR A 127 -10.40 -15.63 -0.47
N LEU A 128 -11.60 -15.60 -1.05
CA LEU A 128 -12.39 -14.38 -1.16
C LEU A 128 -12.69 -13.75 0.21
N GLY A 129 -12.87 -14.57 1.24
CA GLY A 129 -13.12 -14.12 2.60
C GLY A 129 -11.98 -13.35 3.24
N GLU A 130 -10.74 -13.49 2.76
CA GLU A 130 -9.57 -12.76 3.28
C GLU A 130 -9.47 -11.33 2.75
N ILE A 131 -10.16 -11.03 1.65
CA ILE A 131 -9.98 -9.78 0.90
C ILE A 131 -11.28 -8.98 0.74
N ALA A 132 -12.43 -9.63 0.97
CA ALA A 132 -13.72 -8.96 0.91
C ALA A 132 -13.81 -7.86 1.97
N SER A 133 -14.38 -6.72 1.60
CA SER A 133 -14.63 -5.65 2.55
C SER A 133 -15.65 -6.08 3.60
N GLU A 134 -15.26 -6.08 4.88
CA GLU A 134 -16.16 -6.37 6.02
C GLU A 134 -17.22 -5.28 6.23
N GLU A 135 -16.92 -4.03 5.86
CA GLU A 135 -17.90 -2.95 5.88
C GLU A 135 -18.75 -2.97 4.61
N ILE A 136 -19.96 -3.54 4.71
CA ILE A 136 -20.94 -3.59 3.63
C ILE A 136 -22.00 -2.54 3.91
N LEU A 137 -22.30 -1.68 2.93
CA LEU A 137 -23.53 -0.90 2.96
C LEU A 137 -24.70 -1.79 2.59
N THR A 138 -25.72 -1.81 3.42
CA THR A 138 -26.88 -2.67 3.24
C THR A 138 -28.18 -1.90 3.39
N CYS A 139 -29.19 -2.27 2.62
CA CYS A 139 -30.57 -1.81 2.79
C CYS A 139 -31.57 -2.95 2.54
N ASN A 140 -32.87 -2.67 2.66
CA ASN A 140 -33.94 -3.62 2.40
C ASN A 140 -34.68 -3.28 1.08
N THR A 141 -35.64 -4.13 0.68
CA THR A 141 -36.41 -3.96 -0.57
C THR A 141 -37.27 -2.70 -0.61
N GLU A 142 -37.74 -2.25 0.55
CA GLU A 142 -38.64 -1.10 0.72
C GLU A 142 -37.89 0.23 0.90
N THR A 143 -36.56 0.18 0.98
CA THR A 143 -35.73 1.39 1.02
C THR A 143 -35.92 2.11 -0.31
N THR A 144 -36.08 3.44 -0.27
CA THR A 144 -36.26 4.20 -1.51
C THR A 144 -34.93 4.49 -2.19
N VAL A 145 -34.96 4.81 -3.49
CA VAL A 145 -33.78 5.27 -4.25
C VAL A 145 -33.11 6.46 -3.55
N PHE A 146 -33.89 7.41 -3.03
CA PHE A 146 -33.37 8.56 -2.29
C PHE A 146 -32.59 8.15 -1.04
N GLU A 147 -33.15 7.26 -0.22
CA GLU A 147 -32.51 6.78 1.00
C GLU A 147 -31.24 5.99 0.69
N ALA A 148 -31.29 5.10 -0.31
CA ALA A 148 -30.13 4.34 -0.76
C ALA A 148 -29.01 5.26 -1.29
N ALA A 149 -29.34 6.25 -2.12
CA ALA A 149 -28.38 7.23 -2.61
C ALA A 149 -27.77 8.06 -1.49
N SER A 150 -28.56 8.43 -0.47
CA SER A 150 -28.09 9.15 0.71
C SER A 150 -27.08 8.32 1.52
N LEU A 151 -27.32 7.01 1.64
CA LEU A 151 -26.36 6.08 2.27
C LEU A 151 -25.06 5.94 1.46
N LEU A 152 -25.15 5.85 0.12
CA LEU A 152 -23.94 5.80 -0.73
C LEU A 152 -23.15 7.11 -0.66
N SER A 153 -23.81 8.27 -0.83
CA SER A 153 -23.20 9.61 -0.88
C SER A 153 -22.34 9.91 0.36
N GLY A 154 -22.81 9.52 1.55
CA GLY A 154 -22.08 9.69 2.81
C GLY A 154 -20.95 8.69 3.07
N SER A 155 -20.72 7.74 2.16
CA SER A 155 -19.79 6.61 2.35
C SER A 155 -18.62 6.61 1.35
N GLN A 156 -17.61 5.77 1.56
CA GLN A 156 -16.57 5.51 0.55
C GLN A 156 -16.90 4.32 -0.38
N LYS A 157 -18.13 3.79 -0.32
CA LYS A 157 -18.53 2.62 -1.11
C LYS A 157 -19.22 3.06 -2.40
N SER A 158 -19.09 2.23 -3.42
CA SER A 158 -19.66 2.43 -4.77
C SER A 158 -20.86 1.53 -5.07
N ALA A 159 -21.29 0.76 -4.09
CA ALA A 159 -22.43 -0.14 -4.17
C ALA A 159 -23.10 -0.30 -2.80
N ILE A 160 -24.40 -0.59 -2.84
CA ILE A 160 -25.22 -0.99 -1.69
C ILE A 160 -25.83 -2.35 -1.96
N LEU A 161 -25.86 -3.19 -0.92
CA LEU A 161 -26.38 -4.54 -0.98
C LEU A 161 -27.80 -4.58 -0.44
N ILE A 162 -28.73 -5.14 -1.21
CA ILE A 162 -30.12 -5.29 -0.80
C ILE A 162 -30.26 -6.66 -0.15
N LEU A 163 -30.65 -6.67 1.13
CA LEU A 163 -30.80 -7.89 1.93
C LEU A 163 -32.28 -8.20 2.20
N GLN A 164 -32.62 -9.49 2.16
CA GLN A 164 -33.86 -10.04 2.69
C GLN A 164 -33.51 -11.22 3.60
N GLU A 165 -33.95 -11.17 4.86
CA GLU A 165 -33.59 -12.19 5.87
C GLU A 165 -32.07 -12.45 5.98
N GLN A 166 -31.27 -11.38 5.89
CA GLN A 166 -29.78 -11.38 5.85
C GLN A 166 -29.13 -12.04 4.61
N LYS A 167 -29.93 -12.49 3.64
CA LYS A 167 -29.42 -13.00 2.37
C LYS A 167 -29.40 -11.88 1.33
N PRO A 168 -28.32 -11.76 0.55
CA PRO A 168 -28.26 -10.78 -0.52
C PRO A 168 -29.16 -11.22 -1.67
N ILE A 169 -30.12 -10.37 -2.02
CA ILE A 169 -31.08 -10.63 -3.12
C ILE A 169 -30.85 -9.71 -4.32
N GLY A 170 -30.19 -8.56 -4.09
CA GLY A 170 -29.82 -7.63 -5.13
C GLY A 170 -28.66 -6.73 -4.73
N ILE A 171 -28.11 -6.04 -5.71
CA ILE A 171 -27.07 -5.03 -5.55
C ILE A 171 -27.46 -3.79 -6.36
N TRP A 172 -27.11 -2.61 -5.88
CA TRP A 172 -27.26 -1.36 -6.63
C TRP A 172 -25.98 -0.55 -6.57
N THR A 173 -25.49 -0.11 -7.72
CA THR A 173 -24.18 0.53 -7.89
C THR A 173 -24.32 1.96 -8.40
N GLU A 174 -23.24 2.74 -8.32
CA GLU A 174 -23.14 4.07 -8.94
C GLU A 174 -23.52 4.04 -10.44
N ALA A 175 -23.11 2.98 -11.16
CA ALA A 175 -23.44 2.80 -12.58
C ALA A 175 -24.94 2.53 -12.82
N ASP A 176 -25.62 1.86 -11.88
CA ASP A 176 -27.06 1.59 -11.99
C ASP A 176 -27.90 2.86 -11.84
N ALA A 177 -27.41 3.87 -11.12
CA ALA A 177 -28.08 5.16 -11.00
C ALA A 177 -28.26 5.85 -12.37
N LEU A 178 -27.37 5.58 -13.33
CA LEU A 178 -27.50 6.09 -14.69
C LEU A 178 -28.74 5.56 -15.42
N ASN A 179 -29.34 4.45 -14.96
CA ASN A 179 -30.52 3.83 -15.58
C ASN A 179 -31.84 4.46 -15.14
N LEU A 180 -31.83 5.28 -14.09
CA LEU A 180 -33.01 5.96 -13.55
C LEU A 180 -33.59 6.98 -14.54
N ASP A 181 -34.91 7.13 -14.55
CA ASP A 181 -35.59 8.19 -15.31
C ASP A 181 -35.65 9.47 -14.47
N LEU A 182 -34.64 10.32 -14.64
CA LEU A 182 -34.50 11.57 -13.90
C LEU A 182 -35.48 12.66 -14.32
N ASN A 183 -36.29 12.45 -15.36
CA ASN A 183 -37.30 13.42 -15.79
C ASN A 183 -38.53 13.43 -14.88
N HIS A 184 -38.70 12.40 -14.06
CA HIS A 184 -39.86 12.24 -13.18
C HIS A 184 -39.42 12.29 -11.70
N PRO A 185 -39.86 13.28 -10.91
CA PRO A 185 -39.49 13.41 -9.49
C PRO A 185 -39.84 12.18 -8.65
N ALA A 186 -40.84 11.39 -9.07
CA ALA A 186 -41.25 10.15 -8.42
C ALA A 186 -40.13 9.09 -8.36
N VAL A 187 -39.10 9.20 -9.22
CA VAL A 187 -37.96 8.29 -9.25
C VAL A 187 -37.23 8.17 -7.91
N LEU A 188 -37.27 9.23 -7.09
CA LEU A 188 -36.65 9.28 -5.77
C LEU A 188 -37.36 8.37 -4.76
N GLU A 189 -38.65 8.14 -4.94
CA GLU A 189 -39.52 7.38 -4.03
C GLU A 189 -39.73 5.93 -4.50
N ILE A 190 -39.10 5.52 -5.62
CA ILE A 190 -39.14 4.14 -6.10
C ILE A 190 -38.39 3.25 -5.11
N ASN A 191 -38.95 2.08 -4.84
CA ASN A 191 -38.35 1.08 -3.96
C ASN A 191 -37.13 0.41 -4.62
N MET A 192 -36.11 0.10 -3.82
CA MET A 192 -34.91 -0.60 -4.27
C MET A 192 -35.22 -1.93 -4.97
N ALA A 193 -36.30 -2.61 -4.60
CA ALA A 193 -36.78 -3.82 -5.27
C ALA A 193 -36.98 -3.69 -6.78
N GLU A 194 -37.34 -2.49 -7.26
CA GLU A 194 -37.67 -2.22 -8.67
C GLU A 194 -36.43 -1.84 -9.51
N VAL A 195 -35.36 -1.38 -8.87
CA VAL A 195 -34.18 -0.82 -9.54
C VAL A 195 -32.89 -1.59 -9.28
N MET A 196 -32.88 -2.49 -8.29
CA MET A 196 -31.70 -3.30 -7.98
C MET A 196 -31.39 -4.29 -9.11
N GLN A 197 -30.10 -4.61 -9.29
CA GLN A 197 -29.72 -5.75 -10.08
C GLN A 197 -30.03 -7.03 -9.31
N THR A 198 -30.83 -7.90 -9.91
CA THR A 198 -31.23 -9.19 -9.34
C THR A 198 -31.35 -10.27 -10.43
N PRO A 199 -30.96 -11.53 -10.18
CA PRO A 199 -30.34 -12.04 -8.95
C PRO A 199 -28.91 -11.55 -8.79
N VAL A 200 -28.52 -11.27 -7.54
CA VAL A 200 -27.16 -10.84 -7.23
C VAL A 200 -26.15 -11.94 -7.56
N VAL A 201 -25.02 -11.57 -8.16
CA VAL A 201 -23.93 -12.50 -8.43
C VAL A 201 -23.09 -12.64 -7.17
N SER A 202 -22.99 -13.86 -6.65
CA SER A 202 -22.24 -14.14 -5.43
C SER A 202 -21.34 -15.39 -5.53
N LEU A 203 -20.33 -15.44 -4.65
CA LEU A 203 -19.44 -16.58 -4.46
C LEU A 203 -19.19 -16.84 -2.97
N GLU A 204 -18.99 -18.11 -2.62
CA GLU A 204 -18.63 -18.54 -1.27
C GLU A 204 -17.24 -17.99 -0.88
N ALA A 205 -17.10 -17.59 0.38
CA ALA A 205 -15.89 -16.96 0.91
C ALA A 205 -14.63 -17.83 0.82
N GLU A 206 -14.79 -19.15 0.80
CA GLU A 206 -13.73 -20.14 0.73
C GLU A 206 -13.18 -20.33 -0.69
N LYS A 207 -13.87 -19.81 -1.71
CA LYS A 207 -13.45 -19.93 -3.11
C LYS A 207 -12.18 -19.12 -3.36
N PRO A 208 -11.31 -19.58 -4.30
CA PRO A 208 -10.14 -18.84 -4.72
C PRO A 208 -10.56 -17.60 -5.50
N ILE A 209 -9.70 -16.58 -5.47
CA ILE A 209 -9.99 -15.29 -6.11
C ILE A 209 -10.05 -15.41 -7.65
N THR A 210 -9.38 -16.41 -8.23
CA THR A 210 -9.45 -16.73 -9.66
C THR A 210 -10.87 -16.94 -10.15
N ASP A 211 -11.73 -17.54 -9.32
CA ASP A 211 -13.13 -17.79 -9.67
C ASP A 211 -13.91 -16.46 -9.74
N ALA A 212 -13.60 -15.51 -8.84
CA ALA A 212 -14.20 -14.18 -8.87
C ALA A 212 -13.77 -13.39 -10.11
N VAL A 213 -12.49 -13.44 -10.50
CA VAL A 213 -12.00 -12.80 -11.72
C VAL A 213 -12.72 -13.35 -12.96
N ALA A 214 -12.82 -14.68 -13.06
CA ALA A 214 -13.49 -15.33 -14.19
C ALA A 214 -14.98 -14.96 -14.28
N ILE A 215 -15.67 -14.90 -13.13
CA ILE A 215 -17.09 -14.52 -13.07
C ILE A 215 -17.29 -13.04 -13.37
N MET A 216 -16.48 -12.15 -12.79
CA MET A 216 -16.52 -10.72 -13.09
C MET A 216 -16.34 -10.45 -14.58
N ARG A 217 -15.36 -11.10 -15.22
CA ARG A 217 -15.11 -10.99 -16.66
C ARG A 217 -16.25 -11.54 -17.51
N SER A 218 -16.69 -12.77 -17.25
CA SER A 218 -17.72 -13.42 -18.07
C SER A 218 -19.08 -12.74 -17.98
N LYS A 219 -19.40 -12.12 -16.83
CA LYS A 219 -20.64 -11.37 -16.63
C LYS A 219 -20.52 -9.87 -16.84
N GLY A 220 -19.31 -9.35 -17.07
CA GLY A 220 -19.06 -7.91 -17.22
C GLY A 220 -19.42 -7.08 -15.99
N ILE A 221 -19.27 -7.65 -14.78
CA ILE A 221 -19.61 -6.98 -13.51
C ILE A 221 -18.35 -6.51 -12.79
N ARG A 222 -18.45 -5.36 -12.10
CA ARG A 222 -17.33 -4.76 -11.35
C ARG A 222 -17.31 -5.11 -9.86
N HIS A 223 -18.45 -5.57 -9.33
CA HIS A 223 -18.64 -5.92 -7.93
C HIS A 223 -19.22 -7.31 -7.82
N LEU A 224 -18.68 -8.11 -6.91
CA LEU A 224 -19.12 -9.46 -6.61
C LEU A 224 -19.43 -9.55 -5.11
N VAL A 225 -20.53 -10.22 -4.77
CA VAL A 225 -20.90 -10.43 -3.38
C VAL A 225 -20.26 -11.70 -2.86
N VAL A 226 -19.62 -11.61 -1.69
CA VAL A 226 -19.02 -12.77 -1.03
C VAL A 226 -19.99 -13.23 0.06
N VAL A 227 -20.33 -14.51 0.05
CA VAL A 227 -21.28 -15.12 1.00
C VAL A 227 -20.62 -16.20 1.85
N ASP A 228 -21.21 -16.47 3.01
CA ASP A 228 -20.86 -17.64 3.82
C ASP A 228 -21.56 -18.92 3.32
N ASN A 229 -21.29 -20.04 3.99
CA ASN A 229 -21.88 -21.36 3.69
C ASN A 229 -23.41 -21.41 3.91
N GLU A 230 -24.01 -20.43 4.61
CA GLU A 230 -25.46 -20.30 4.79
C GLU A 230 -26.11 -19.36 3.74
N GLY A 231 -25.28 -18.78 2.85
CA GLY A 231 -25.69 -17.83 1.83
C GLY A 231 -25.91 -16.41 2.35
N LYS A 232 -25.44 -16.08 3.55
CA LYS A 232 -25.49 -14.71 4.10
C LYS A 232 -24.36 -13.88 3.56
N ALA A 233 -24.60 -12.58 3.40
CA ALA A 233 -23.59 -11.64 2.93
C ALA A 233 -22.44 -11.52 3.95
N ARG A 234 -21.22 -11.80 3.49
CA ARG A 234 -19.97 -11.66 4.26
C ARG A 234 -19.16 -10.46 3.83
N GLY A 235 -19.24 -10.08 2.55
CA GLY A 235 -18.53 -8.92 2.02
C GLY A 235 -18.91 -8.60 0.58
N VAL A 236 -18.37 -7.50 0.07
CA VAL A 236 -18.37 -7.19 -1.36
C VAL A 236 -16.93 -6.99 -1.79
N ILE A 237 -16.60 -7.50 -2.96
CA ILE A 237 -15.29 -7.32 -3.58
C ILE A 237 -15.45 -6.64 -4.93
N SER A 238 -14.66 -5.59 -5.17
CA SER A 238 -14.56 -4.95 -6.47
C SER A 238 -13.38 -5.47 -7.28
N GLN A 239 -13.43 -5.28 -8.59
CA GLN A 239 -12.31 -5.59 -9.49
C GLN A 239 -11.01 -4.89 -9.05
N SER A 240 -11.12 -3.64 -8.57
CA SER A 240 -10.03 -2.91 -7.93
C SER A 240 -9.45 -3.69 -6.74
N ASP A 241 -10.29 -4.11 -5.78
CA ASP A 241 -9.84 -4.82 -4.58
C ASP A 241 -9.05 -6.10 -4.93
N ILE A 242 -9.46 -6.82 -5.99
CA ILE A 242 -8.77 -8.01 -6.48
C ILE A 242 -7.36 -7.68 -6.97
N ILE A 243 -7.23 -6.67 -7.83
CA ILE A 243 -5.96 -6.27 -8.44
C ILE A 243 -4.96 -5.78 -7.39
N TYR A 244 -5.43 -5.00 -6.41
CA TYR A 244 -4.56 -4.47 -5.35
C TYR A 244 -4.07 -5.56 -4.40
N THR A 245 -4.93 -6.52 -4.06
CA THR A 245 -4.56 -7.59 -3.14
C THR A 245 -3.57 -8.59 -3.77
N HIS A 246 -3.54 -8.71 -5.10
CA HIS A 246 -2.55 -9.54 -5.81
C HIS A 246 -1.20 -8.86 -6.05
N GLY A 247 -1.04 -7.58 -5.66
CA GLY A 247 0.25 -6.91 -5.71
C GLY A 247 0.72 -6.55 -7.12
N VAL A 248 -0.22 -6.38 -8.06
CA VAL A 248 0.06 -5.94 -9.44
C VAL A 248 0.49 -4.46 -9.52
N GLU A 249 0.59 -3.77 -8.37
CA GLU A 249 1.07 -2.39 -8.27
C GLU A 249 2.47 -2.16 -8.84
N SER A 250 3.35 -3.18 -8.84
CA SER A 250 4.67 -3.03 -9.44
C SER A 250 4.65 -3.01 -10.96
N PHE A 251 3.56 -3.40 -11.63
CA PHE A 251 3.40 -3.14 -13.05
C PHE A 251 3.01 -1.68 -13.33
N MET A 252 2.46 -0.97 -12.35
CA MET A 252 2.10 0.45 -12.45
C MET A 252 3.27 1.40 -12.21
N THR A 253 4.29 0.99 -11.45
CA THR A 253 5.48 1.82 -11.16
C THR A 253 6.26 2.18 -12.42
N VAL A 254 6.08 1.36 -13.44
CA VAL A 254 6.93 1.25 -14.62
C VAL A 254 6.39 2.01 -15.83
N LYS A 255 5.07 2.16 -15.93
CA LYS A 255 4.42 2.77 -17.09
C LYS A 255 4.10 4.23 -16.79
N ASP A 256 4.25 5.09 -17.80
CA ASP A 256 3.79 6.47 -17.72
C ASP A 256 2.31 6.58 -18.09
N VAL A 257 1.67 7.68 -17.70
CA VAL A 257 0.28 7.98 -18.02
C VAL A 257 0.03 8.00 -19.54
N ASN A 258 1.04 8.32 -20.34
CA ASN A 258 0.95 8.35 -21.79
C ASN A 258 0.90 6.95 -22.43
N SER A 259 1.35 5.91 -21.75
CA SER A 259 1.40 4.54 -22.28
C SER A 259 0.04 3.81 -22.27
N ILE A 260 -0.95 4.33 -21.53
CA ILE A 260 -2.29 3.72 -21.44
C ILE A 260 -3.12 4.05 -22.69
N ALA A 261 -3.76 3.03 -23.27
CA ALA A 261 -4.65 3.19 -24.42
C ALA A 261 -5.81 4.16 -24.14
N PHE A 262 -6.06 5.07 -25.09
CA PHE A 262 -6.84 6.27 -24.84
C PHE A 262 -8.34 6.12 -25.16
N ARG A 263 -9.17 6.80 -24.35
CA ARG A 263 -10.50 7.30 -24.78
C ARG A 263 -10.45 8.82 -24.87
N ARG A 264 -10.97 9.38 -25.98
CA ARG A 264 -11.13 10.84 -26.07
C ARG A 264 -12.21 11.26 -25.08
N PRO A 265 -11.96 12.25 -24.21
CA PRO A 265 -12.96 12.71 -23.28
C PRO A 265 -14.14 13.33 -24.03
N PHE A 266 -15.35 12.96 -23.64
CA PHE A 266 -16.55 13.60 -24.15
C PHE A 266 -16.73 14.94 -23.42
N VAL A 267 -16.68 16.04 -24.18
CA VAL A 267 -16.69 17.40 -23.63
C VAL A 267 -18.04 18.06 -23.91
N ILE A 268 -18.71 18.49 -22.85
CA ILE A 268 -19.97 19.23 -22.90
C ILE A 268 -19.67 20.71 -22.81
N ARG A 269 -20.04 21.45 -23.85
CA ARG A 269 -19.83 22.91 -23.94
C ARG A 269 -21.09 23.73 -23.73
N LYS A 270 -22.22 23.06 -23.50
CA LYS A 270 -23.54 23.68 -23.37
C LYS A 270 -24.03 23.51 -21.94
N ASN A 271 -24.70 24.53 -21.43
CA ASN A 271 -25.36 24.47 -20.14
C ASN A 271 -26.67 23.67 -20.26
N VAL A 272 -26.60 22.37 -19.98
CA VAL A 272 -27.70 21.40 -20.15
C VAL A 272 -28.23 20.90 -18.78
N PRO A 273 -29.45 20.36 -18.71
CA PRO A 273 -29.96 19.69 -17.51
C PRO A 273 -29.16 18.43 -17.15
N VAL A 274 -29.12 18.08 -15.86
CA VAL A 274 -28.47 16.86 -15.38
C VAL A 274 -28.98 15.60 -16.09
N ALA A 275 -30.28 15.51 -16.34
CA ALA A 275 -30.88 14.37 -17.07
C ALA A 275 -30.26 14.17 -18.47
N GLU A 276 -29.90 15.26 -19.17
CA GLU A 276 -29.25 15.17 -20.48
C GLU A 276 -27.80 14.66 -20.37
N LEU A 277 -27.08 15.05 -19.31
CA LEU A 277 -25.74 14.52 -19.04
C LEU A 277 -25.77 13.01 -18.77
N VAL A 278 -26.72 12.55 -17.97
CA VAL A 278 -26.87 11.13 -17.65
C VAL A 278 -27.21 10.31 -18.89
N LEU A 279 -28.06 10.84 -19.78
CA LEU A 279 -28.32 10.23 -21.08
C LEU A 279 -27.05 10.14 -21.93
N GLN A 280 -26.22 11.19 -21.96
CA GLN A 280 -24.96 11.19 -22.69
C GLN A 280 -23.94 10.22 -22.09
N MET A 281 -23.83 10.13 -20.76
CA MET A 281 -23.00 9.12 -20.09
C MET A 281 -23.40 7.70 -20.49
N ARG A 282 -24.71 7.42 -20.48
CA ARG A 282 -25.27 6.12 -20.87
C ARG A 282 -24.98 5.78 -22.34
N GLN A 283 -25.19 6.73 -23.25
CA GLN A 283 -24.96 6.53 -24.69
C GLN A 283 -23.49 6.35 -25.06
N GLN A 284 -22.59 7.05 -24.36
CA GLN A 284 -21.14 6.98 -24.61
C GLN A 284 -20.47 5.85 -23.80
N HIS A 285 -21.21 5.15 -22.94
CA HIS A 285 -20.69 4.12 -22.03
C HIS A 285 -19.46 4.62 -21.25
N THR A 286 -19.58 5.82 -20.67
CA THR A 286 -18.52 6.51 -19.92
C THR A 286 -18.97 6.77 -18.48
N ASP A 287 -18.03 6.65 -17.54
CA ASP A 287 -18.22 6.94 -16.12
C ASP A 287 -17.89 8.41 -15.77
N ILE A 288 -17.44 9.19 -16.77
CA ILE A 288 -17.08 10.60 -16.64
C ILE A 288 -17.40 11.41 -17.91
N LEU A 289 -17.83 12.67 -17.70
CA LEU A 289 -17.92 13.73 -18.70
C LEU A 289 -17.07 14.94 -18.30
N ILE A 290 -16.50 15.64 -19.27
CA ILE A 290 -15.84 16.93 -19.04
C ILE A 290 -16.82 18.05 -19.36
N ILE A 291 -16.90 19.04 -18.48
CA ILE A 291 -17.73 20.21 -18.65
C ILE A 291 -16.85 21.44 -18.89
N ASP A 292 -17.05 22.06 -20.06
CA ASP A 292 -16.31 23.22 -20.56
C ASP A 292 -17.30 24.35 -20.83
N LEU A 293 -17.70 25.04 -19.77
CA LEU A 293 -18.58 26.20 -19.86
C LEU A 293 -17.75 27.48 -19.89
N ALA A 294 -18.09 28.38 -20.81
CA ALA A 294 -17.42 29.67 -20.93
C ALA A 294 -17.34 30.40 -19.58
N ASN A 295 -16.17 30.96 -19.26
CA ASN A 295 -15.87 31.68 -18.02
C ASN A 295 -15.90 30.84 -16.72
N ARG A 296 -15.76 29.52 -16.80
CA ARG A 296 -15.52 28.65 -15.64
C ARG A 296 -14.31 27.75 -15.85
N PRO A 297 -13.60 27.35 -14.78
CA PRO A 297 -12.59 26.30 -14.88
C PRO A 297 -13.24 24.99 -15.34
N LEU A 298 -12.49 24.15 -16.04
CA LEU A 298 -12.93 22.81 -16.44
C LEU A 298 -13.23 21.97 -15.19
N PHE A 299 -14.38 21.32 -15.19
CA PHE A 299 -14.78 20.37 -14.14
C PHE A 299 -15.33 19.08 -14.77
N SER A 300 -15.41 18.02 -13.97
CA SER A 300 -15.97 16.74 -14.39
C SER A 300 -17.36 16.51 -13.81
N PHE A 301 -18.12 15.66 -14.48
CA PHE A 301 -19.34 15.06 -13.95
C PHE A 301 -19.20 13.53 -14.01
N THR A 302 -19.41 12.86 -12.90
CA THR A 302 -19.21 11.41 -12.70
C THR A 302 -20.47 10.72 -12.17
N GLU A 303 -20.47 9.39 -12.16
CA GLU A 303 -21.56 8.60 -11.54
C GLU A 303 -21.75 8.97 -10.06
N ARG A 304 -20.66 9.32 -9.35
CA ARG A 304 -20.71 9.73 -7.95
C ARG A 304 -21.40 11.08 -7.77
N ASP A 305 -21.13 12.03 -8.65
CA ASP A 305 -21.79 13.33 -8.64
C ASP A 305 -23.31 13.17 -8.83
N LEU A 306 -23.74 12.21 -9.66
CA LEU A 306 -25.17 11.89 -9.79
C LEU A 306 -25.76 11.36 -8.47
N ILE A 307 -25.08 10.44 -7.79
CA ILE A 307 -25.52 9.94 -6.48
C ILE A 307 -25.66 11.09 -5.48
N ASP A 308 -24.69 12.00 -5.44
CA ASP A 308 -24.73 13.16 -4.55
C ASP A 308 -25.89 14.12 -4.90
N LEU A 309 -26.20 14.30 -6.19
CA LEU A 309 -27.36 15.09 -6.62
C LEU A 309 -28.69 14.42 -6.24
N ILE A 310 -28.80 13.09 -6.36
CA ILE A 310 -29.98 12.33 -5.92
C ILE A 310 -30.17 12.50 -4.40
N ALA A 311 -29.10 12.32 -3.62
CA ALA A 311 -29.11 12.48 -2.16
C ALA A 311 -29.48 13.90 -1.70
N ASN A 312 -29.20 14.92 -2.52
CA ASN A 312 -29.56 16.31 -2.25
C ASN A 312 -30.88 16.75 -2.91
N LYS A 313 -31.59 15.85 -3.59
CA LYS A 313 -32.83 16.14 -4.36
C LYS A 313 -32.64 17.22 -5.44
N CYS A 314 -31.45 17.30 -6.04
CA CYS A 314 -31.06 18.30 -7.04
C CYS A 314 -31.05 17.71 -8.46
N LEU A 315 -32.18 17.18 -8.95
CA LEU A 315 -32.25 16.55 -10.29
C LEU A 315 -32.65 17.49 -11.43
N ASN A 316 -33.51 18.48 -11.15
CA ASN A 316 -34.01 19.45 -12.14
C ASN A 316 -33.18 20.74 -12.17
N VAL A 317 -31.86 20.59 -12.24
CA VAL A 317 -30.90 21.71 -12.25
C VAL A 317 -30.06 21.68 -13.52
N LEU A 318 -29.67 22.87 -13.97
CA LEU A 318 -28.72 23.04 -15.06
C LEU A 318 -27.30 22.88 -14.52
N ILE A 319 -26.42 22.25 -15.30
CA ILE A 319 -25.05 21.96 -14.92
C ILE A 319 -24.25 23.21 -14.54
N GLY A 320 -24.51 24.35 -15.18
CA GLY A 320 -23.86 25.63 -14.90
C GLY A 320 -24.27 26.26 -13.57
N ASN A 321 -25.31 25.75 -12.91
CA ASN A 321 -25.72 26.21 -11.57
C ASN A 321 -25.14 25.33 -10.46
N LEU A 322 -24.48 24.23 -10.81
CA LEU A 322 -23.80 23.36 -9.86
C LEU A 322 -22.39 23.88 -9.60
N ASP A 323 -21.91 23.61 -8.38
CA ASP A 323 -20.56 23.94 -7.97
C ASP A 323 -19.80 22.62 -7.80
N PHE A 324 -18.95 22.32 -8.78
CA PHE A 324 -18.11 21.13 -8.79
C PHE A 324 -16.65 21.53 -8.60
N PRO A 325 -15.86 20.73 -7.87
CA PRO A 325 -14.45 20.97 -7.74
C PRO A 325 -13.77 20.93 -9.12
N PRO A 326 -12.71 21.74 -9.34
CA PRO A 326 -11.95 21.68 -10.58
C PRO A 326 -11.31 20.31 -10.74
N LEU A 327 -11.11 19.90 -12.00
CA LEU A 327 -10.43 18.66 -12.33
C LEU A 327 -9.06 18.58 -11.66
N VAL A 328 -8.80 17.47 -10.98
CA VAL A 328 -7.46 17.16 -10.50
C VAL A 328 -6.61 16.73 -11.68
N THR A 329 -5.47 17.40 -11.86
CA THR A 329 -4.61 17.21 -13.03
C THR A 329 -3.35 16.42 -12.72
N ILE A 330 -2.80 15.79 -13.76
CA ILE A 330 -1.51 15.10 -13.75
C ILE A 330 -0.80 15.29 -15.09
N LYS A 331 0.53 15.24 -15.12
CA LYS A 331 1.28 15.32 -16.38
C LYS A 331 1.35 13.96 -17.07
N GLU A 332 1.39 13.93 -18.39
CA GLU A 332 1.42 12.70 -19.18
C GLU A 332 2.70 11.86 -19.01
N ASP A 333 3.81 12.49 -18.61
CA ASP A 333 5.10 11.86 -18.31
C ASP A 333 5.18 11.30 -16.87
N THR A 334 4.11 11.46 -16.08
CA THR A 334 4.07 10.97 -14.71
C THR A 334 3.84 9.46 -14.68
N SER A 335 4.45 8.77 -13.71
CA SER A 335 4.21 7.33 -13.47
C SER A 335 2.75 7.05 -13.11
N ILE A 336 2.18 5.95 -13.62
CA ILE A 336 0.83 5.48 -13.27
C ILE A 336 0.70 5.25 -11.76
N LEU A 337 1.78 4.81 -11.08
CA LEU A 337 1.77 4.66 -9.62
C LEU A 337 1.45 5.99 -8.92
N VAL A 338 2.08 7.08 -9.36
CA VAL A 338 1.85 8.42 -8.80
C VAL A 338 0.44 8.88 -9.10
N ALA A 339 -0.06 8.61 -10.32
CA ALA A 339 -1.45 8.87 -10.69
C ALA A 339 -2.42 8.14 -9.75
N ARG A 340 -2.14 6.87 -9.46
CA ARG A 340 -2.94 6.04 -8.58
C ARG A 340 -2.91 6.50 -7.12
N GLN A 341 -1.73 6.85 -6.61
CA GLN A 341 -1.58 7.41 -5.26
C GLN A 341 -2.34 8.73 -5.12
N LEU A 342 -2.29 9.56 -6.16
CA LEU A 342 -3.05 10.82 -6.18
C LEU A 342 -4.56 10.54 -6.15
N MET A 343 -5.04 9.58 -6.94
CA MET A 343 -6.43 9.11 -6.89
C MET A 343 -6.83 8.63 -5.48
N ASP A 344 -5.97 7.87 -4.78
CA ASP A 344 -6.22 7.40 -3.40
C ASP A 344 -6.29 8.53 -2.39
N ILE A 345 -5.31 9.44 -2.43
CA ILE A 345 -5.19 10.56 -1.51
C ILE A 345 -6.37 11.51 -1.70
N LYS A 346 -6.76 11.77 -2.96
CA LYS A 346 -7.87 12.65 -3.31
C LYS A 346 -9.23 11.96 -3.27
N LYS A 347 -9.27 10.63 -3.11
CA LYS A 347 -10.49 9.81 -3.11
C LYS A 347 -11.33 9.99 -4.39
N ILE A 348 -10.65 10.03 -5.53
CA ILE A 348 -11.24 10.18 -6.86
C ILE A 348 -10.83 9.01 -7.76
N LYS A 349 -11.60 8.77 -8.83
CA LYS A 349 -11.35 7.68 -9.80
C LYS A 349 -10.81 8.17 -11.14
N HIS A 350 -10.70 9.49 -11.33
CA HIS A 350 -10.37 10.10 -12.61
C HIS A 350 -9.38 11.25 -12.43
N LEU A 351 -8.45 11.39 -13.36
CA LEU A 351 -7.48 12.47 -13.44
C LEU A 351 -7.50 13.10 -14.83
N ALA A 352 -7.43 14.42 -14.90
CA ALA A 352 -7.18 15.15 -16.13
C ALA A 352 -5.68 15.11 -16.46
N VAL A 353 -5.32 14.71 -17.67
CA VAL A 353 -3.93 14.61 -18.10
C VAL A 353 -3.56 15.84 -18.91
N LEU A 354 -2.39 16.40 -18.60
CA LEU A 354 -1.81 17.57 -19.24
C LEU A 354 -0.57 17.17 -20.06
N ASP A 355 -0.39 17.79 -21.22
CA ASP A 355 0.86 17.65 -21.99
C ASP A 355 2.02 18.46 -21.39
N TYR A 356 3.19 18.40 -22.05
CA TYR A 356 4.38 19.17 -21.68
C TYR A 356 4.19 20.71 -21.74
N LYS A 357 3.17 21.21 -22.45
CA LYS A 357 2.82 22.65 -22.48
C LYS A 357 1.84 23.03 -21.37
N GLY A 358 1.26 22.05 -20.68
CA GLY A 358 0.25 22.23 -19.65
C GLY A 358 -1.18 22.26 -20.21
N ASP A 359 -1.37 21.90 -21.48
CA ASP A 359 -2.68 21.86 -22.11
C ASP A 359 -3.40 20.55 -21.76
N PHE A 360 -4.71 20.63 -21.51
CA PHE A 360 -5.54 19.45 -21.24
C PHE A 360 -5.62 18.57 -22.49
N THR A 361 -5.21 17.31 -22.36
CA THR A 361 -5.19 16.35 -23.47
C THR A 361 -6.22 15.24 -23.32
N LYS A 362 -6.31 14.61 -22.15
CA LYS A 362 -7.09 13.37 -21.95
C LYS A 362 -7.52 13.17 -20.50
N ILE A 363 -8.35 12.16 -20.26
CA ILE A 363 -8.69 11.68 -18.91
C ILE A 363 -8.02 10.33 -18.71
N LEU A 364 -7.53 10.10 -17.50
CA LEU A 364 -7.10 8.82 -17.00
C LEU A 364 -8.10 8.34 -15.95
N SER A 365 -8.80 7.23 -16.20
CA SER A 365 -9.66 6.58 -15.19
C SER A 365 -8.95 5.43 -14.50
N LEU A 366 -9.39 5.10 -13.29
CA LEU A 366 -8.98 3.88 -12.60
C LEU A 366 -9.29 2.64 -13.47
N SER A 367 -10.43 2.62 -14.15
CA SER A 367 -10.79 1.52 -15.06
C SER A 367 -9.79 1.35 -16.20
N ASP A 368 -9.26 2.45 -16.76
CA ASP A 368 -8.25 2.40 -17.83
C ASP A 368 -6.93 1.84 -17.31
N ILE A 369 -6.52 2.27 -16.11
CA ILE A 369 -5.34 1.73 -15.41
C ILE A 369 -5.51 0.23 -15.17
N LEU A 370 -6.66 -0.20 -14.65
CA LEU A 370 -6.92 -1.61 -14.34
C LEU A 370 -7.03 -2.45 -15.62
N ALA A 371 -7.68 -1.97 -16.68
CA ALA A 371 -7.79 -2.70 -17.94
C ALA A 371 -6.41 -2.91 -18.59
N ASP A 372 -5.53 -1.90 -18.55
CA ASP A 372 -4.16 -2.00 -19.04
C ASP A 372 -3.32 -3.02 -18.23
N ILE A 373 -3.47 -2.99 -16.89
CA ILE A 373 -2.81 -3.94 -15.98
C ILE A 373 -3.34 -5.36 -16.19
N GLU A 374 -4.66 -5.54 -16.26
CA GLU A 374 -5.30 -6.84 -16.44
C GLU A 374 -4.94 -7.46 -17.78
N HIS A 375 -4.94 -6.69 -18.86
CA HIS A 375 -4.50 -7.17 -20.17
C HIS A 375 -3.03 -7.62 -20.12
N SER A 376 -2.16 -6.82 -19.48
CA SER A 376 -0.73 -7.16 -19.34
C SER A 376 -0.50 -8.38 -18.43
N TYR A 377 -1.30 -8.54 -17.37
CA TYR A 377 -1.14 -9.59 -16.36
C TYR A 377 -1.79 -10.92 -16.76
N VAL A 378 -2.96 -10.90 -17.38
CA VAL A 378 -3.68 -12.09 -17.85
C VAL A 378 -2.98 -12.69 -19.06
N GLN A 379 -2.50 -11.88 -20.02
CA GLN A 379 -1.66 -12.40 -21.11
C GLN A 379 -0.39 -13.06 -20.59
N LEU A 380 0.28 -12.41 -19.63
CA LEU A 380 1.48 -12.95 -18.98
C LEU A 380 1.20 -14.31 -18.31
N ILE A 381 0.06 -14.45 -17.63
CA ILE A 381 -0.33 -15.70 -16.95
C ILE A 381 -0.78 -16.77 -17.94
N GLU A 382 -1.64 -16.44 -18.91
CA GLU A 382 -2.14 -17.39 -19.93
C GLU A 382 -0.96 -17.92 -20.76
N GLU A 383 0.01 -17.09 -21.14
CA GLU A 383 1.20 -17.50 -21.88
C GLU A 383 2.17 -18.38 -21.06
N ILE A 384 2.35 -18.10 -19.77
CA ILE A 384 3.16 -18.93 -18.84
C ILE A 384 2.49 -20.28 -18.57
N LEU A 385 1.16 -20.33 -18.49
CA LEU A 385 0.41 -21.54 -18.19
C LEU A 385 0.23 -22.45 -19.42
N GLU A 386 -0.03 -21.90 -20.61
CA GLU A 386 -0.20 -22.68 -21.83
C GLU A 386 1.11 -23.35 -22.30
N HIS A 387 2.26 -22.71 -22.08
CA HIS A 387 3.55 -23.23 -22.54
C HIS A 387 4.19 -24.32 -21.65
N ASN A 388 3.59 -24.63 -20.49
CA ASN A 388 4.02 -25.78 -19.68
C ASN A 388 3.43 -27.12 -20.15
N LYS A 389 2.54 -27.12 -21.16
CA LYS A 389 2.01 -28.35 -21.76
C LYS A 389 2.80 -28.86 -22.98
N VAL A 390 3.67 -28.05 -23.58
CA VAL A 390 4.45 -28.43 -24.76
C VAL A 390 5.92 -28.09 -24.56
N ALA A 391 6.55 -28.76 -23.59
CA ALA A 391 8.01 -28.80 -23.52
C ALA A 391 8.53 -29.77 -24.60
N SER A 392 8.60 -29.30 -25.85
CA SER A 392 9.50 -29.82 -26.88
C SER A 392 9.72 -28.72 -27.93
N GLU A 393 10.85 -28.03 -27.79
CA GLU A 393 11.63 -27.36 -28.85
C GLU A 393 10.93 -26.28 -29.72
N ASN A 394 11.18 -24.98 -29.46
CA ASN A 394 11.71 -24.06 -30.48
C ASN A 394 11.90 -22.59 -30.00
N ASP A 395 12.95 -21.97 -30.54
CA ASP A 395 13.42 -20.59 -30.31
C ASP A 395 12.43 -19.45 -30.66
N GLY A 396 11.24 -19.76 -31.20
CA GLY A 396 10.17 -18.76 -31.43
C GLY A 396 9.46 -18.32 -30.15
N TYR A 397 9.44 -19.18 -29.12
CA TYR A 397 8.82 -18.93 -27.81
C TYR A 397 9.50 -17.78 -27.05
N THR A 398 10.83 -17.69 -27.14
CA THR A 398 11.64 -16.66 -26.49
C THR A 398 11.41 -15.26 -27.11
N GLN A 399 11.14 -15.20 -28.43
CA GLN A 399 10.96 -13.93 -29.15
C GLN A 399 9.57 -13.31 -28.94
N LEU A 400 8.53 -14.13 -28.80
CA LEU A 400 7.17 -13.64 -28.52
C LEU A 400 7.04 -13.14 -27.08
N LEU A 401 7.60 -13.88 -26.11
CA LEU A 401 7.74 -13.44 -24.71
C LEU A 401 8.56 -12.15 -24.61
N ALA A 402 9.69 -12.05 -25.33
CA ALA A 402 10.48 -10.82 -25.39
C ALA A 402 9.67 -9.62 -25.92
N SER A 403 8.82 -9.82 -26.94
CA SER A 403 8.02 -8.74 -27.53
C SER A 403 6.90 -8.25 -26.62
N ALA A 404 6.26 -9.11 -25.83
CA ALA A 404 5.25 -8.72 -24.85
C ALA A 404 5.87 -8.09 -23.59
N MET A 405 7.07 -8.54 -23.21
CA MET A 405 7.82 -8.11 -22.01
C MET A 405 8.70 -6.87 -22.23
N GLN A 406 8.94 -6.46 -23.49
CA GLN A 406 9.68 -5.24 -23.84
C GLN A 406 8.89 -3.94 -23.59
N GLN A 407 7.55 -4.00 -23.48
CA GLN A 407 6.71 -2.80 -23.28
C GLN A 407 6.53 -2.40 -21.80
N THR A 408 7.11 -3.16 -20.85
CA THR A 408 7.15 -2.75 -19.44
C THR A 408 8.45 -2.01 -19.14
N ALA A 409 8.40 -0.69 -18.98
CA ALA A 409 9.56 0.18 -18.76
C ALA A 409 10.47 -0.09 -17.51
N GLY A 410 10.20 -1.07 -16.66
CA GLY A 410 10.91 -1.35 -15.40
C GLY A 410 11.40 -2.78 -15.35
N MET A 411 12.33 -3.04 -14.44
CA MET A 411 13.09 -4.27 -14.48
C MET A 411 12.20 -5.45 -14.09
N MET A 412 12.19 -6.49 -14.91
CA MET A 412 11.44 -7.71 -14.66
C MET A 412 12.39 -8.89 -14.54
N ILE A 413 12.11 -9.76 -13.58
CA ILE A 413 12.84 -11.00 -13.36
C ILE A 413 11.82 -12.11 -13.15
N ILE A 414 11.92 -13.18 -13.93
CA ILE A 414 11.15 -14.41 -13.69
C ILE A 414 12.13 -15.48 -13.22
N SER A 415 11.78 -16.15 -12.13
CA SER A 415 12.57 -17.23 -11.56
C SER A 415 11.72 -18.46 -11.30
N ASP A 416 12.38 -19.63 -11.24
CA ASP A 416 11.72 -20.87 -10.87
C ASP A 416 11.38 -20.93 -9.37
N GLN A 417 10.75 -22.02 -8.94
CA GLN A 417 10.43 -22.31 -7.53
C GLN A 417 11.64 -22.29 -6.56
N HIS A 418 12.88 -22.31 -7.04
CA HIS A 418 14.10 -22.19 -6.23
C HIS A 418 14.66 -20.75 -6.21
N GLY A 419 14.03 -19.85 -6.96
CA GLY A 419 14.46 -18.47 -7.14
C GLY A 419 15.64 -18.34 -8.11
N ASP A 420 15.84 -19.30 -9.02
CA ASP A 420 16.86 -19.21 -10.05
C ASP A 420 16.28 -18.58 -11.32
N ILE A 421 16.98 -17.58 -11.87
CA ILE A 421 16.50 -16.72 -12.95
C ILE A 421 16.30 -17.54 -14.23
N LYS A 422 15.11 -17.47 -14.81
CA LYS A 422 14.80 -18.03 -16.13
C LYS A 422 14.72 -16.96 -17.20
N TYR A 423 14.30 -15.76 -16.82
CA TYR A 423 14.12 -14.64 -17.73
C TYR A 423 14.35 -13.30 -17.03
N VAL A 424 14.84 -12.32 -17.79
CA VAL A 424 14.87 -10.90 -17.44
C VAL A 424 14.51 -10.07 -18.68
N ASN A 425 13.90 -8.90 -18.50
CA ASN A 425 13.57 -8.01 -19.62
C ASN A 425 14.72 -7.04 -19.97
N GLU A 426 14.57 -6.30 -21.07
CA GLU A 426 15.59 -5.36 -21.56
C GLU A 426 15.92 -4.26 -20.54
N SER A 427 14.92 -3.73 -19.82
CA SER A 427 15.15 -2.74 -18.76
C SER A 427 16.07 -3.27 -17.66
N PHE A 428 15.94 -4.54 -17.26
CA PHE A 428 16.88 -5.17 -16.34
C PHE A 428 18.30 -5.17 -16.91
N GLU A 429 18.46 -5.52 -18.18
CA GLU A 429 19.79 -5.56 -18.80
C GLU A 429 20.42 -4.17 -18.90
N ILE A 430 19.65 -3.15 -19.27
CA ILE A 430 20.09 -1.75 -19.38
C ILE A 430 20.52 -1.22 -18.00
N VAL A 431 19.68 -1.39 -16.98
CA VAL A 431 19.93 -0.80 -15.65
C VAL A 431 21.04 -1.56 -14.91
N THR A 432 21.05 -2.89 -14.96
CA THR A 432 22.00 -3.70 -14.19
C THR A 432 23.31 -3.98 -14.93
N GLY A 433 23.30 -3.92 -16.26
CA GLY A 433 24.42 -4.28 -17.12
C GLY A 433 24.66 -5.78 -17.29
N TYR A 434 23.79 -6.64 -16.76
CA TYR A 434 23.86 -8.09 -16.94
C TYR A 434 22.94 -8.54 -18.08
N LYS A 435 23.48 -9.36 -18.99
CA LYS A 435 22.67 -10.02 -20.02
C LYS A 435 22.05 -11.31 -19.49
N LEU A 436 20.84 -11.67 -19.93
CA LEU A 436 20.16 -12.90 -19.51
C LEU A 436 21.08 -14.13 -19.64
N GLU A 437 21.81 -14.24 -20.74
CA GLU A 437 22.75 -15.33 -21.02
C GLU A 437 23.83 -15.51 -19.94
N GLU A 438 24.21 -14.43 -19.26
CA GLU A 438 25.25 -14.43 -18.21
C GLU A 438 24.70 -14.86 -16.85
N ILE A 439 23.39 -14.73 -16.64
CA ILE A 439 22.74 -14.86 -15.32
C ILE A 439 21.61 -15.89 -15.29
N LYS A 440 21.30 -16.52 -16.43
CA LYS A 440 20.36 -17.63 -16.52
C LYS A 440 20.76 -18.72 -15.54
N ASP A 441 19.76 -19.24 -14.84
CA ASP A 441 19.87 -20.25 -13.79
C ASP A 441 20.71 -19.83 -12.56
N LYS A 442 20.99 -18.53 -12.41
CA LYS A 442 21.59 -17.98 -11.19
C LYS A 442 20.53 -17.39 -10.29
N ASN A 443 20.73 -17.51 -8.99
CA ASN A 443 19.88 -16.86 -8.01
C ASN A 443 20.17 -15.34 -7.93
N PRO A 444 19.15 -14.44 -7.94
CA PRO A 444 19.32 -12.97 -7.93
C PRO A 444 20.13 -12.39 -6.77
N ARG A 445 20.48 -13.20 -5.75
CA ARG A 445 21.35 -12.80 -4.63
C ARG A 445 22.68 -12.16 -5.06
N PHE A 446 23.16 -12.41 -6.28
CA PHE A 446 24.37 -11.75 -6.80
C PHE A 446 24.21 -10.22 -6.95
N LEU A 447 22.97 -9.73 -7.07
CA LEU A 447 22.65 -8.31 -7.10
C LEU A 447 22.72 -7.65 -5.72
N SER A 448 22.80 -8.42 -4.63
CA SER A 448 22.75 -7.85 -3.28
C SER A 448 23.93 -6.90 -3.00
N SER A 449 23.63 -5.66 -2.59
CA SER A 449 24.66 -4.68 -2.17
C SER A 449 25.27 -4.97 -0.79
N GLY A 450 24.67 -5.87 -0.01
CA GLY A 450 25.02 -6.14 1.39
C GLY A 450 24.51 -5.11 2.42
N ILE A 451 23.88 -4.00 1.98
CA ILE A 451 23.31 -2.98 2.88
C ILE A 451 21.99 -3.46 3.52
N ILE A 452 21.18 -4.16 2.73
CA ILE A 452 19.86 -4.62 3.19
C ILE A 452 20.03 -5.76 4.20
N PRO A 453 19.44 -5.64 5.42
CA PRO A 453 19.56 -6.69 6.43
C PRO A 453 18.99 -8.02 5.93
N LYS A 454 19.64 -9.13 6.31
CA LYS A 454 19.16 -10.49 5.99
C LYS A 454 17.74 -10.78 6.50
N SER A 455 17.27 -10.06 7.51
CA SER A 455 15.89 -10.17 8.00
C SER A 455 14.85 -9.73 6.97
N VAL A 456 15.18 -8.77 6.10
CA VAL A 456 14.29 -8.30 5.03
C VAL A 456 14.10 -9.41 3.99
N PHE A 457 15.20 -10.01 3.51
CA PHE A 457 15.14 -11.17 2.61
C PHE A 457 14.45 -12.37 3.24
N ARG A 458 14.60 -12.58 4.55
CA ARG A 458 13.88 -13.63 5.27
C ARG A 458 12.37 -13.36 5.27
N HIS A 459 11.96 -12.14 5.60
CA HIS A 459 10.56 -11.73 5.56
C HIS A 459 9.99 -11.86 4.14
N MET A 460 10.75 -11.46 3.12
CA MET A 460 10.42 -11.67 1.71
C MET A 460 10.12 -13.13 1.41
N TRP A 461 11.03 -14.05 1.71
CA TRP A 461 10.81 -15.47 1.49
C TRP A 461 9.67 -16.05 2.35
N GLU A 462 9.49 -15.60 3.60
CA GLU A 462 8.35 -16.01 4.44
C GLU A 462 7.01 -15.60 3.80
N THR A 463 6.92 -14.36 3.27
CA THR A 463 5.74 -13.84 2.58
C THR A 463 5.48 -14.61 1.28
N LEU A 464 6.50 -14.78 0.43
CA LEU A 464 6.39 -15.48 -0.84
C LEU A 464 5.99 -16.95 -0.68
N MET A 465 6.60 -17.65 0.27
CA MET A 465 6.28 -19.06 0.56
C MET A 465 4.90 -19.24 1.23
N SER A 466 4.24 -18.15 1.64
CA SER A 466 2.85 -18.16 2.10
C SER A 466 1.84 -17.87 0.97
N GLY A 467 2.31 -17.69 -0.27
CA GLY A 467 1.46 -17.38 -1.43
C GLY A 467 1.16 -15.91 -1.60
N LYS A 468 1.72 -15.05 -0.74
CA LYS A 468 1.46 -13.61 -0.73
C LYS A 468 2.52 -12.85 -1.50
N THR A 469 2.13 -11.75 -2.13
CA THR A 469 3.08 -10.82 -2.77
C THR A 469 3.90 -10.10 -1.70
N TRP A 470 5.22 -10.07 -1.88
CA TRP A 470 6.12 -9.27 -1.05
C TRP A 470 6.42 -7.93 -1.73
N LYS A 471 6.47 -6.85 -0.95
CA LYS A 471 6.82 -5.49 -1.39
C LYS A 471 7.91 -4.90 -0.49
N GLY A 472 8.87 -4.20 -1.07
CA GLY A 472 9.85 -3.46 -0.28
C GLY A 472 10.94 -2.77 -1.09
N GLU A 473 11.66 -1.87 -0.43
CA GLU A 473 12.84 -1.22 -1.00
C GLU A 473 14.07 -2.12 -0.80
N LEU A 474 14.82 -2.35 -1.87
CA LEU A 474 16.10 -3.03 -1.86
C LEU A 474 17.20 -2.12 -2.39
N CYS A 475 18.42 -2.31 -1.91
CA CYS A 475 19.61 -1.68 -2.48
C CYS A 475 20.43 -2.79 -3.13
N ASN A 476 20.53 -2.72 -4.45
CA ASN A 476 21.23 -3.69 -5.29
C ASN A 476 22.52 -3.09 -5.84
N LYS A 477 23.32 -3.93 -6.52
CA LYS A 477 24.58 -3.58 -7.13
C LYS A 477 24.60 -3.99 -8.60
N LYS A 478 24.86 -3.03 -9.48
CA LYS A 478 25.05 -3.25 -10.92
C LYS A 478 26.31 -4.09 -11.18
N LYS A 479 26.47 -4.57 -12.42
CA LYS A 479 27.69 -5.26 -12.87
C LYS A 479 28.94 -4.41 -12.70
N SER A 480 28.82 -3.10 -12.87
CA SER A 480 29.90 -2.11 -12.65
C SER A 480 30.34 -2.00 -11.18
N GLY A 481 29.53 -2.48 -10.24
CA GLY A 481 29.75 -2.30 -8.81
C GLY A 481 29.02 -1.10 -8.20
N GLU A 482 28.41 -0.25 -9.02
CA GLU A 482 27.56 0.87 -8.60
C GLU A 482 26.32 0.36 -7.87
N LYS A 483 25.92 1.05 -6.80
CA LYS A 483 24.72 0.71 -6.03
C LYS A 483 23.52 1.47 -6.58
N PHE A 484 22.39 0.81 -6.62
CA PHE A 484 21.13 1.41 -7.04
C PHE A 484 20.02 0.94 -6.12
N TRP A 485 19.03 1.80 -5.92
CA TRP A 485 17.86 1.50 -5.09
C TRP A 485 16.71 1.07 -5.97
N VAL A 486 16.01 0.03 -5.53
CA VAL A 486 14.82 -0.46 -6.22
C VAL A 486 13.64 -0.55 -5.27
N LEU A 487 12.46 -0.19 -5.76
CA LEU A 487 11.20 -0.60 -5.17
C LEU A 487 10.78 -1.89 -5.87
N SER A 488 10.79 -3.00 -5.13
CA SER A 488 10.53 -4.34 -5.66
C SER A 488 9.18 -4.84 -5.17
N SER A 489 8.39 -5.45 -6.07
CA SER A 489 7.41 -6.45 -5.63
C SER A 489 7.54 -7.77 -6.37
N ILE A 490 7.33 -8.82 -5.60
CA ILE A 490 7.60 -10.19 -5.98
C ILE A 490 6.35 -11.01 -5.69
N THR A 491 5.81 -11.65 -6.71
CA THR A 491 4.58 -12.42 -6.65
C THR A 491 4.86 -13.89 -6.96
N PRO A 492 4.44 -14.82 -6.10
CA PRO A 492 4.50 -16.24 -6.40
C PRO A 492 3.40 -16.62 -7.39
N ILE A 493 3.74 -17.37 -8.44
CA ILE A 493 2.78 -18.02 -9.34
C ILE A 493 2.56 -19.44 -8.86
N VAL A 494 1.30 -19.74 -8.51
CA VAL A 494 0.86 -21.09 -8.15
C VAL A 494 0.23 -21.79 -9.35
N ASN A 495 0.40 -23.11 -9.42
CA ASN A 495 -0.33 -23.94 -10.38
C ASN A 495 -1.74 -24.29 -9.86
N ASP A 496 -2.53 -24.98 -10.69
CA ASP A 496 -3.91 -25.43 -10.39
C ASP A 496 -4.03 -26.30 -9.11
N VAL A 497 -2.91 -26.79 -8.59
CA VAL A 497 -2.82 -27.64 -7.38
C VAL A 497 -2.29 -26.85 -6.16
N GLY A 498 -2.17 -25.52 -6.26
CA GLY A 498 -1.74 -24.64 -5.17
C GLY A 498 -0.24 -24.71 -4.85
N VAL A 499 0.58 -25.21 -5.78
CA VAL A 499 2.04 -25.30 -5.61
C VAL A 499 2.71 -24.16 -6.36
N ILE A 500 3.61 -23.42 -5.70
CA ILE A 500 4.42 -22.39 -6.36
C ILE A 500 5.26 -23.03 -7.46
N HIS A 501 5.11 -22.52 -8.67
CA HIS A 501 5.86 -22.94 -9.85
C HIS A 501 6.95 -21.92 -10.23
N HIS A 502 6.65 -20.62 -10.12
CA HIS A 502 7.54 -19.52 -10.49
C HIS A 502 7.39 -18.33 -9.54
N PHE A 503 8.36 -17.41 -9.56
CA PHE A 503 8.21 -16.07 -8.99
C PHE A 503 8.41 -15.03 -10.08
N ILE A 504 7.56 -14.01 -10.10
CA ILE A 504 7.74 -12.81 -10.91
C ILE A 504 8.11 -11.67 -9.99
N ALA A 505 9.25 -11.03 -10.25
CA ALA A 505 9.65 -9.79 -9.63
C ALA A 505 9.56 -8.65 -10.64
N VAL A 506 8.97 -7.54 -10.21
CA VAL A 506 8.99 -6.28 -10.95
C VAL A 506 9.59 -5.21 -10.05
N GLU A 507 10.61 -4.52 -10.57
CA GLU A 507 11.45 -3.59 -9.83
C GLU A 507 11.53 -2.23 -10.54
N GLU A 508 11.19 -1.17 -9.81
CA GLU A 508 11.38 0.22 -10.23
C GLU A 508 12.71 0.74 -9.69
N ASP A 509 13.54 1.38 -10.53
CA ASP A 509 14.74 2.08 -10.05
C ASP A 509 14.32 3.41 -9.39
N ILE A 510 14.52 3.50 -8.08
CA ILE A 510 14.20 4.68 -7.26
C ILE A 510 15.47 5.44 -6.83
N SER A 511 16.60 5.21 -7.50
CA SER A 511 17.89 5.82 -7.13
C SER A 511 17.84 7.34 -7.17
N GLU A 512 17.28 7.94 -8.24
CA GLU A 512 17.14 9.39 -8.37
C GLU A 512 16.28 9.98 -7.22
N ARG A 513 15.16 9.32 -6.91
CA ARG A 513 14.29 9.70 -5.79
C ARG A 513 15.04 9.68 -4.46
N LYS A 514 15.85 8.65 -4.21
CA LYS A 514 16.66 8.54 -2.99
C LYS A 514 17.77 9.60 -2.94
N GLU A 515 18.40 9.92 -4.06
CA GLU A 515 19.40 10.98 -4.14
C GLU A 515 18.79 12.35 -3.82
N VAL A 516 17.60 12.65 -4.35
CA VAL A 516 16.87 13.89 -4.04
C VAL A 516 16.51 13.94 -2.56
N GLU A 517 16.01 12.83 -1.99
CA GLU A 517 15.66 12.74 -0.56
C GLU A 517 16.88 12.98 0.34
N ILE A 518 18.03 12.39 0.01
CA ILE A 518 19.29 12.58 0.75
C ILE A 518 19.77 14.02 0.62
N ARG A 519 19.79 14.58 -0.60
CA ARG A 519 20.24 15.95 -0.86
C ARG A 519 19.36 16.97 -0.13
N LEU A 520 18.05 16.77 -0.09
CA LEU A 520 17.13 17.62 0.67
C LEU A 520 17.46 17.60 2.15
N ARG A 521 17.70 16.41 2.75
CA ARG A 521 18.12 16.31 4.15
C ARG A 521 19.47 16.97 4.42
N GLU A 522 20.44 16.82 3.51
CA GLU A 522 21.74 17.48 3.67
C GLU A 522 21.64 19.00 3.59
N ILE A 523 20.80 19.53 2.69
CA ILE A 523 20.53 20.97 2.59
C ILE A 523 19.82 21.47 3.85
N GLU A 524 18.81 20.74 4.31
CA GLU A 524 18.05 21.05 5.53
C GLU A 524 18.98 21.05 6.76
N GLN A 525 19.83 20.04 6.90
CA GLN A 525 20.80 19.96 7.99
C GLN A 525 21.82 21.11 7.92
N ARG A 526 22.39 21.40 6.75
CA ARG A 526 23.32 22.53 6.57
C ARG A 526 22.66 23.87 6.86
N PHE A 527 21.37 24.01 6.50
CA PHE A 527 20.58 25.20 6.80
C PHE A 527 20.40 25.38 8.31
N TYR A 528 20.02 24.34 9.04
CA TYR A 528 19.90 24.39 10.50
C TYR A 528 21.26 24.65 11.18
N GLU A 529 22.34 24.01 10.74
CA GLU A 529 23.70 24.27 11.23
C GLU A 529 24.12 25.74 11.01
N MET A 530 23.84 26.29 9.82
CA MET A 530 24.12 27.69 9.51
C MET A 530 23.32 28.65 10.40
N ILE A 531 22.04 28.33 10.65
CA ILE A 531 21.16 29.13 11.49
C ILE A 531 21.54 29.06 12.97
N ASP A 532 21.93 27.89 13.47
CA ASP A 532 22.37 27.69 14.85
C ASP A 532 23.68 28.42 15.16
N HIS A 533 24.58 28.53 14.18
CA HIS A 533 25.81 29.31 14.32
C HIS A 533 25.65 30.79 13.97
N SER A 534 24.46 31.20 13.55
CA SER A 534 24.17 32.60 13.26
C SER A 534 24.17 33.44 14.55
N LEU A 535 24.79 34.62 14.50
CA LEU A 535 24.83 35.58 15.63
C LEU A 535 23.57 36.46 15.73
N ILE A 536 22.53 36.13 14.98
CA ILE A 536 21.21 36.76 15.08
C ILE A 536 20.23 35.79 15.72
N MET A 537 19.26 36.34 16.44
CA MET A 537 18.17 35.55 17.02
C MET A 537 17.20 35.12 15.92
N ILE A 538 17.05 33.80 15.75
CA ILE A 538 16.17 33.21 14.73
C ILE A 538 15.19 32.26 15.42
N TRP A 539 13.91 32.39 15.10
CA TRP A 539 12.88 31.45 15.51
C TRP A 539 11.88 31.17 14.39
N GLU A 540 11.24 30.01 14.47
CA GLU A 540 10.16 29.59 13.59
C GLU A 540 8.91 29.30 14.43
N SER A 541 7.74 29.70 13.93
CA SER A 541 6.44 29.39 14.52
C SER A 541 5.41 28.98 13.47
N ASP A 542 4.46 28.14 13.88
CA ASP A 542 3.27 27.82 13.08
C ASP A 542 2.30 29.04 13.01
N PRO A 543 1.22 29.00 12.18
CA PRO A 543 0.27 30.12 12.08
C PRO A 543 -0.40 30.47 13.40
N ASN A 544 -0.49 29.49 14.30
CA ASN A 544 -1.15 29.61 15.59
C ASN A 544 -0.20 30.15 16.67
N GLY A 545 1.03 30.52 16.31
CA GLY A 545 2.03 31.07 17.23
C GLY A 545 2.80 30.00 18.00
N LYS A 546 2.65 28.72 17.67
CA LYS A 546 3.45 27.67 18.33
C LYS A 546 4.86 27.68 17.74
N VAL A 547 5.84 28.05 18.55
CA VAL A 547 7.25 27.99 18.18
C VAL A 547 7.64 26.54 17.87
N SER A 548 8.10 26.31 16.63
CA SER A 548 8.60 25.02 16.15
C SER A 548 10.11 24.93 16.27
N TYR A 549 10.82 26.06 16.24
CA TYR A 549 12.28 26.10 16.27
C TYR A 549 12.82 27.41 16.86
N LEU A 550 13.92 27.31 17.61
CA LEU A 550 14.72 28.42 18.16
C LEU A 550 16.18 28.11 17.87
N ASN A 551 16.93 29.06 17.30
CA ASN A 551 18.34 28.85 17.08
C ASN A 551 19.17 28.97 18.37
N ASP A 552 20.36 28.41 18.33
CA ASP A 552 21.29 28.34 19.46
C ASP A 552 21.63 29.72 20.07
N TYR A 553 21.74 30.76 19.23
CA TYR A 553 21.99 32.12 19.69
C TYR A 553 20.81 32.73 20.44
N TRP A 554 19.57 32.50 19.98
CA TRP A 554 18.36 32.92 20.68
C TRP A 554 18.31 32.36 22.10
N LEU A 555 18.61 31.06 22.29
CA LEU A 555 18.61 30.42 23.60
C LEU A 555 19.71 30.98 24.51
N LYS A 556 20.93 31.17 23.98
CA LYS A 556 22.06 31.72 24.72
C LYS A 556 21.85 33.18 25.11
N PHE A 557 21.30 33.99 24.22
CA PHE A 557 21.08 35.42 24.43
C PHE A 557 19.94 35.67 25.42
N THR A 558 18.82 34.97 25.28
CA THR A 558 17.64 35.18 26.13
C THR A 558 17.73 34.44 27.47
N GLY A 559 18.56 33.40 27.56
CA GLY A 559 18.69 32.53 28.74
C GLY A 559 17.45 31.67 29.02
N ARG A 560 16.50 31.60 28.07
CA ARG A 560 15.24 30.87 28.22
C ARG A 560 15.34 29.47 27.63
N GLN A 561 14.54 28.54 28.15
CA GLN A 561 14.44 27.19 27.58
C GLN A 561 13.23 27.06 26.67
N PHE A 562 13.35 26.22 25.63
CA PHE A 562 12.30 25.96 24.63
C PHE A 562 10.93 25.54 25.23
N LYS A 563 10.88 25.10 26.49
CA LYS A 563 9.64 24.68 27.17
C LYS A 563 8.79 25.83 27.69
N ASP A 564 9.29 27.06 27.73
CA ASP A 564 8.67 28.17 28.46
C ASP A 564 7.80 29.11 27.60
N GLU A 565 7.62 28.85 26.30
CA GLU A 565 6.97 29.82 25.40
C GLU A 565 5.56 29.43 24.91
N LYS A 566 4.58 30.27 25.27
CA LYS A 566 3.34 30.51 24.52
C LYS A 566 3.33 31.98 24.11
N VAL A 567 3.59 32.30 22.85
CA VAL A 567 3.41 33.67 22.34
C VAL A 567 2.73 33.66 20.96
N THR A 568 1.83 34.62 20.80
CA THR A 568 0.72 34.72 19.87
C THR A 568 1.10 35.25 18.47
N ALA A 569 0.51 34.60 17.45
CA ALA A 569 0.16 35.03 16.09
C ALA A 569 1.25 35.49 15.09
N GLY A 570 1.39 34.70 14.01
CA GLY A 570 1.91 35.11 12.69
C GLY A 570 2.91 34.12 12.08
N ARG A 571 2.56 33.48 10.95
CA ARG A 571 3.49 32.66 10.14
C ARG A 571 4.50 33.58 9.45
N SER A 572 5.64 33.83 10.09
CA SER A 572 6.80 34.46 9.46
C SER A 572 8.06 34.03 10.18
N ILE A 573 9.13 33.74 9.43
CA ILE A 573 10.48 33.72 9.99
C ILE A 573 10.80 35.18 10.32
N PHE A 574 10.89 35.51 11.60
CA PHE A 574 11.27 36.85 12.04
C PHE A 574 12.77 36.88 12.31
N ILE A 575 13.48 37.74 11.59
CA ILE A 575 14.90 38.02 11.82
C ILE A 575 14.96 39.31 12.64
N LEU A 576 15.40 39.23 13.90
CA LEU A 576 15.71 40.43 14.67
C LEU A 576 17.20 40.78 14.44
N MET A 577 17.46 41.76 13.56
CA MET A 577 18.78 42.40 13.48
C MET A 577 18.86 43.46 14.59
N ILE A 578 19.82 43.33 15.50
CA ILE A 578 20.17 44.37 16.49
C ILE A 578 21.24 45.28 15.88
#